data_AF-A0A5S9M5S7-F1
#
_entry.id   AF-A0A5S9M5S7-F1
#
_cell.length_a   1.000
_cell.length_b   1.000
_cell.length_c   1.000
_cell.angle_alpha   90.00
_cell.angle_beta   90.00
_cell.angle_gamma   90.00
#
_symmetry.space_group_name_H-M   'P 1'
#
loop_
_entity.id
_entity.type
_entity.pdbx_description
1 polymer ?
#
loop_
_entity_poly.entity_id
_entity_poly.type
_entity_poly.pdbx_seq_one_letter_code
_entity_poly.pdbx_strand_id
1 'polypeptide(L)' 'MITLGDCSCWFKDKKKVVKAMKHMTFSVKEGEVVGILGENGAGKTTLLRA' A
#
# COMPACT_ATOMS: atom_id res chain seq x y z
N MET A 1 -3.35 -17.07 -4.75
CA MET A 1 -3.99 -16.34 -3.62
C MET A 1 -2.92 -15.51 -2.93
N ILE A 2 -2.96 -14.19 -3.05
CA ILE A 2 -1.99 -13.27 -2.42
C ILE A 2 -2.68 -12.69 -1.19
N THR A 3 -2.07 -12.86 -0.02
CA THR A 3 -2.60 -12.31 1.23
C THR A 3 -1.54 -11.39 1.83
N LEU A 4 -1.81 -10.08 1.80
CA LEU A 4 -0.99 -9.07 2.45
C LEU A 4 -1.57 -8.81 3.85
N GLY A 5 -0.75 -9.05 4.87
CA GLY A 5 -1.11 -8.87 6.28
C GLY A 5 -0.30 -7.74 6.90
N ASP A 6 -0.98 -6.84 7.61
CA ASP A 6 -0.39 -5.82 8.49
C ASP A 6 0.75 -4.99 7.86
N CYS A 7 0.59 -4.62 6.59
CA CYS A 7 1.59 -3.82 5.90
C CYS A 7 1.52 -2.36 6.35
N SER A 8 2.65 -1.82 6.80
CA SER A 8 2.81 -0.40 7.10
C SER A 8 4.04 0.16 6.37
N CYS A 9 3.81 1.20 5.56
CA CYS A 9 4.85 1.83 4.75
C CYS A 9 5.07 3.25 5.26
N TRP A 10 6.33 3.55 5.59
CA TRP A 10 6.76 4.85 6.11
C TRP A 10 7.68 5.50 5.07
N PHE A 11 7.32 6.70 4.62
CA PHE A 11 8.18 7.49 3.74
C PHE A 11 8.83 8.61 4.52
N LYS A 12 10.16 8.71 4.41
CA LYS A 12 10.91 9.90 4.81
C LYS A 12 11.01 10.82 3.59
N ASP A 13 10.21 11.89 3.58
CA ASP A 13 10.52 13.02 2.72
C ASP A 13 11.30 14.06 3.54
N LYS A 14 12.17 14.86 2.89
CA LYS A 14 13.31 15.62 3.44
C LYS A 14 13.13 16.36 4.79
N LYS A 15 11.90 16.62 5.26
CA LYS A 15 11.60 17.20 6.59
C LYS A 15 10.44 16.54 7.36
N LYS A 16 9.74 15.54 6.81
CA LYS A 16 8.62 14.86 7.50
C LYS A 16 8.59 13.37 7.18
N VAL A 17 8.43 12.57 8.24
CA VAL A 17 8.05 11.16 8.12
C VAL A 17 6.54 11.13 7.83
N VAL A 18 6.19 10.82 6.58
CA VAL A 18 4.80 10.65 6.17
C VAL A 18 4.46 9.18 6.24
N LYS A 19 3.43 8.86 7.02
CA LYS A 19 2.88 7.51 7.06
C LYS A 19 2.04 7.31 5.81
N ALA A 20 2.58 6.59 4.83
CA ALA A 20 1.89 6.37 3.55
C ALA A 20 0.73 5.38 3.72
N MET A 21 0.96 4.28 4.45
CA MET A 21 -0.06 3.26 4.71
C MET A 21 0.09 2.71 6.13
N LYS A 22 -1.03 2.47 6.80
CA LYS A 22 -1.09 2.00 8.19
C LYS A 22 -2.01 0.79 8.29
N HIS A 23 -1.45 -0.38 8.62
CA HIS A 23 -2.21 -1.62 8.89
C HIS A 23 -3.14 -2.00 7.74
N MET A 24 -2.61 -2.08 6.53
CA MET A 24 -3.41 -2.53 5.38
C MET A 24 -3.31 -4.04 5.28
N THR A 25 -4.46 -4.71 5.43
CA THR A 25 -4.60 -6.16 5.25
C THR A 25 -5.57 -6.40 4.11
N PHE A 26 -5.12 -7.07 3.05
CA PHE A 26 -5.98 -7.42 1.92
C PHE A 26 -5.57 -8.76 1.31
N SER A 27 -6.56 -9.49 0.81
CA SER A 27 -6.37 -10.79 0.15
C SER A 27 -6.94 -10.73 -1.26
N VAL A 28 -6.15 -11.14 -2.25
CA VAL A 28 -6.54 -11.23 -3.65
C VAL A 28 -6.55 -12.71 -4.05
N LYS A 29 -7.70 -13.18 -4.53
CA LYS A 29 -7.85 -14.54 -5.05
C LYS A 29 -7.26 -14.63 -6.45
N GLU A 30 -6.97 -15.85 -6.88
CA GLU A 30 -6.47 -16.09 -8.23
C GLU A 30 -7.57 -15.80 -9.26
N GLY A 31 -7.23 -15.07 -10.32
CA GLY A 31 -8.20 -14.59 -11.32
C GLY A 31 -8.99 -13.34 -10.91
N GLU A 32 -8.72 -12.75 -9.74
CA GLU A 32 -9.40 -11.55 -9.25
C GLU A 32 -8.65 -10.28 -9.69
N VAL A 33 -9.39 -9.29 -10.23
CA VAL A 33 -8.81 -8.01 -10.67
C VAL A 33 -9.08 -6.96 -9.58
N VAL A 34 -8.01 -6.38 -9.04
CA VAL A 34 -8.09 -5.37 -7.97
C VAL A 34 -7.48 -4.05 -8.44
N GLY A 35 -8.21 -2.96 -8.22
CA GLY A 35 -7.75 -1.59 -8.48
C GLY A 35 -7.38 -0.86 -7.18
N ILE A 36 -6.22 -0.20 -7.17
CA ILE A 36 -5.80 0.64 -6.04
C ILE A 36 -6.06 2.10 -6.39
N LEU A 37 -6.99 2.73 -5.67
CA LEU A 37 -7.37 4.13 -5.85
C LEU A 37 -6.96 4.99 -4.64
N GLY A 38 -6.77 6.29 -4.86
CA GLY A 38 -6.38 7.24 -3.81
C GLY A 38 -5.81 8.52 -4.40
N GLU A 39 -5.40 9.47 -3.57
CA GLU A 39 -4.78 10.72 -4.03
C GLU A 39 -3.33 10.51 -4.52
N ASN A 40 -2.81 11.47 -5.29
CA ASN A 40 -1.40 11.45 -5.70
C ASN A 40 -0.51 11.60 -4.46
N GLY A 41 0.44 10.68 -4.29
CA GLY A 41 1.30 10.63 -3.10
C GLY A 41 0.81 9.71 -1.96
N ALA A 42 -0.35 9.07 -2.09
CA ALA A 42 -0.88 8.14 -1.07
C ALA A 42 -0.11 6.81 -0.91
N GLY A 43 0.97 6.59 -1.66
CA GLY A 43 1.77 5.36 -1.58
C GLY A 43 1.26 4.18 -2.41
N LYS A 44 0.35 4.39 -3.36
CA LYS A 44 -0.23 3.33 -4.22
C LYS A 44 0.81 2.54 -5.01
N THR A 45 1.76 3.24 -5.65
CA THR A 45 2.87 2.60 -6.39
C THR A 45 3.84 1.89 -5.45
N THR A 46 3.94 2.34 -4.20
CA THR A 46 4.77 1.66 -3.19
C THR A 46 4.12 0.35 -2.77
N LEU A 47 2.81 0.31 -2.57
CA LEU A 47 2.09 -0.92 -2.24
C LEU A 47 2.17 -1.97 -3.35
N LEU A 48 2.24 -1.56 -4.62
CA LEU A 48 2.44 -2.49 -5.74
C LEU A 48 3.89 -3.00 -5.87
N ARG A 49 4.85 -2.40 -5.17
CA ARG A 49 6.28 -2.75 -5.25
C ARG A 49 6.82 -3.46 -4.01
N ALA A 50 6.09 -3.42 -2.90
CA ALA A 50 6.43 -4.10 -1.65
C ALA A 50 6.11 -5.60 -1.74
#